data_AF-A0A953KT25-F1
#
_entry.id   AF-A0A953KT25-F1
#
_cell.length_a   1.000
_cell.length_b   1.000
_cell.length_c   1.000
_cell.angle_alpha   90.00
_cell.angle_beta   90.00
_cell.angle_gamma   90.00
#
_symmetry.space_group_name_H-M   'P 1'
#
loop_
_entity.id
_entity.type
_entity.pdbx_description
1 polymer ?
#
loop_
_entity_poly.entity_id
_entity_poly.type
_entity_poly.pdbx_seq_one_letter_code
_entity_poly.pdbx_strand_id
1 'polypeptide(L)'
;MADRLATSLRDALFENFNEEELTALAQATGLDYAQLPGEGAFGKTRELVRAAAARDRLRLLAACAREMKPQLAETLTAQPGEGAVSAAEGSVPEAAPVVRDGRQWRDLRSLLGVAALLFLAVLCVWLVASNALKLFAEARGGMPTPLPAATARVEAAIPPVVPPNAPTRTPSAGAAATPIPTSTRADLPVVTLAPPAGVASPTVPPPRATATAAPLITGTVVPTDAIGGDPVQTVRDLNAQLIEFYVGRTDEAALARFWKAGPRQSVLDFAESPLLRLLGLTSATRATALSVTMRYVQAPTVSRRAADSAVVVSREYWRYANTRTGKAVCETRDYTYTLIVDQGRYVVESFDGALIDTKCVE
;
A
#
# COMPACT_ATOMS: atom_id res chain seq x y z
N MET A 1 -11.91 11.07 -17.54
CA MET A 1 -10.73 10.74 -18.40
C MET A 1 -9.43 10.77 -17.60
N ALA A 2 -9.17 11.83 -16.83
CA ALA A 2 -7.99 11.91 -15.95
C ALA A 2 -7.83 10.67 -15.05
N ASP A 3 -8.94 10.15 -14.51
CA ASP A 3 -8.94 8.99 -13.60
C ASP A 3 -8.40 7.72 -14.25
N ARG A 4 -8.76 7.44 -15.52
CA ARG A 4 -8.21 6.28 -16.25
C ARG A 4 -6.70 6.43 -16.47
N LEU A 5 -6.23 7.63 -16.81
CA LEU A 5 -4.80 7.90 -16.95
C LEU A 5 -4.09 7.74 -15.59
N ALA A 6 -4.71 8.17 -14.49
CA ALA A 6 -4.19 8.01 -13.14
C ALA A 6 -4.08 6.53 -12.73
N THR A 7 -5.11 5.72 -12.94
CA THR A 7 -5.09 4.28 -12.65
C THR A 7 -4.03 3.57 -13.48
N SER A 8 -4.04 3.73 -14.80
CA SER A 8 -3.05 3.09 -15.70
C SER A 8 -1.61 3.51 -15.36
N LEU A 9 -1.39 4.78 -15.01
CA LEU A 9 -0.07 5.28 -14.64
C LEU A 9 0.38 4.75 -13.28
N ARG A 10 -0.50 4.70 -12.27
CA ARG A 10 -0.20 4.12 -10.95
C ARG A 10 0.21 2.66 -11.08
N ASP A 11 -0.57 1.87 -11.81
CA ASP A 11 -0.36 0.43 -11.94
C ASP A 11 0.92 0.17 -12.76
N ALA A 12 1.15 0.92 -13.84
CA ALA A 12 2.39 0.84 -14.63
C ALA A 12 3.64 1.23 -13.82
N LEU A 13 3.56 2.31 -13.02
CA LEU A 13 4.67 2.75 -12.16
C LEU A 13 4.98 1.71 -11.08
N PHE A 14 3.97 1.17 -10.39
CA PHE A 14 4.17 0.19 -9.33
C PHE A 14 4.79 -1.12 -9.85
N GLU A 15 4.39 -1.58 -11.05
CA GLU A 15 4.87 -2.85 -11.60
C GLU A 15 6.24 -2.76 -12.29
N ASN A 16 6.65 -1.56 -12.72
CA ASN A 16 7.84 -1.39 -13.57
C ASN A 16 8.93 -0.48 -12.98
N PHE A 17 8.69 0.25 -11.89
CA PHE A 17 9.68 1.18 -11.32
C PHE A 17 10.09 0.74 -9.91
N ASN A 18 11.39 0.81 -9.65
CA ASN A 18 11.93 0.71 -8.29
C ASN A 18 11.88 2.08 -7.57
N GLU A 19 12.23 2.11 -6.29
CA GLU A 19 12.13 3.32 -5.45
C GLU A 19 13.07 4.46 -5.89
N GLU A 20 14.25 4.15 -6.42
CA GLU A 20 15.18 5.15 -6.97
C GLU A 20 14.62 5.78 -8.25
N GLU A 21 14.07 4.95 -9.14
CA GLU A 21 13.44 5.39 -10.38
C GLU A 21 12.16 6.22 -10.12
N LEU A 22 11.34 5.84 -9.13
CA LEU A 22 10.19 6.62 -8.67
C LEU A 22 10.61 7.97 -8.06
N THR A 23 11.73 8.00 -7.33
CA THR A 23 12.29 9.24 -6.77
C THR A 23 12.78 10.17 -7.87
N ALA A 24 13.51 9.65 -8.87
CA ALA A 24 13.95 10.42 -10.03
C ALA A 24 12.75 10.96 -10.85
N LEU A 25 11.72 10.14 -11.05
CA LEU A 25 10.49 10.51 -11.75
C LEU A 25 9.70 11.61 -11.00
N ALA A 26 9.65 11.55 -9.67
CA ALA A 26 9.07 12.60 -8.84
C ALA A 26 9.85 13.92 -9.00
N GLN A 27 11.18 13.89 -8.91
CA GLN A 27 12.03 15.07 -9.10
C GLN A 27 11.86 15.68 -10.50
N ALA A 28 11.86 14.86 -11.55
CA ALA A 28 11.63 15.29 -12.94
C ALA A 28 10.26 15.96 -13.14
N THR A 29 9.26 15.58 -12.34
CA THR A 29 7.93 16.22 -12.34
C THR A 29 7.77 17.32 -11.28
N GLY A 30 8.84 17.69 -10.58
CA GLY A 30 8.85 18.72 -9.54
C GLY A 30 7.99 18.36 -8.32
N LEU A 31 7.99 17.09 -7.93
CA LEU A 31 7.34 16.51 -6.77
C LEU A 31 8.41 15.98 -5.80
N ASP A 32 8.25 16.21 -4.50
CA ASP A 32 9.14 15.66 -3.47
C ASP A 32 8.62 14.28 -3.03
N TYR A 33 9.31 13.22 -3.45
CA TYR A 33 8.95 11.82 -3.13
C TYR A 33 9.06 11.52 -1.63
N ALA A 34 10.00 12.13 -0.91
CA ALA A 34 10.20 11.91 0.51
C ALA A 34 9.00 12.41 1.31
N GLN A 35 8.44 13.56 0.94
CA GLN A 35 7.27 14.17 1.60
C GLN A 35 5.90 13.60 1.18
N LEU A 36 5.83 12.64 0.26
CA LEU A 36 4.55 12.00 -0.08
C LEU A 36 4.00 11.16 1.09
N PRO A 37 2.72 11.34 1.48
CA PRO A 37 2.13 10.69 2.65
C PRO A 37 1.68 9.24 2.37
N GLY A 38 2.63 8.34 2.17
CA GLY A 38 2.37 6.92 1.96
C GLY A 38 3.54 6.05 2.41
N GLU A 39 3.23 4.88 2.95
CA GLU A 39 4.22 3.87 3.37
C GLU A 39 4.31 2.73 2.35
N GLY A 40 5.53 2.21 2.17
CA GLY A 40 5.84 1.19 1.17
C GLY A 40 5.75 1.67 -0.29
N ALA A 41 6.29 0.87 -1.22
CA ALA A 41 6.37 1.21 -2.64
C ALA A 41 4.99 1.48 -3.28
N PHE A 42 3.96 0.72 -2.91
CA PHE A 42 2.59 0.93 -3.41
C PHE A 42 1.98 2.24 -2.88
N GLY A 43 2.11 2.51 -1.57
CA GLY A 43 1.59 3.73 -0.96
C GLY A 43 2.24 4.98 -1.51
N LYS A 44 3.58 5.00 -1.61
CA LYS A 44 4.34 6.09 -2.24
C LYS A 44 3.96 6.30 -3.71
N THR A 45 3.83 5.22 -4.50
CA THR A 45 3.42 5.31 -5.92
C THR A 45 2.01 5.88 -6.07
N ARG A 46 1.05 5.45 -5.23
CA ARG A 46 -0.32 5.96 -5.23
C ARG A 46 -0.35 7.47 -4.95
N GLU A 47 0.35 7.93 -3.93
CA GLU A 47 0.37 9.35 -3.59
C GLU A 47 1.22 10.18 -4.58
N LEU A 48 2.21 9.60 -5.27
CA LEU A 48 2.94 10.27 -6.35
C LEU A 48 1.98 10.63 -7.51
N VAL A 49 1.19 9.66 -7.96
CA VAL A 49 0.19 9.89 -9.01
C VAL A 49 -0.91 10.85 -8.53
N ARG A 50 -1.32 10.76 -7.26
CA ARG A 50 -2.31 11.68 -6.67
C ARG A 50 -1.80 13.12 -6.59
N ALA A 51 -0.55 13.33 -6.17
CA ALA A 51 0.09 14.63 -6.13
C ALA A 51 0.33 15.20 -7.54
N ALA A 52 0.58 14.34 -8.54
CA ALA A 52 0.62 14.72 -9.94
C ALA A 52 -0.76 15.09 -10.50
N ALA A 53 -1.83 14.38 -10.09
CA ALA A 53 -3.22 14.70 -10.43
C ALA A 53 -3.62 16.08 -9.89
N ALA A 54 -3.41 16.30 -8.59
CA ALA A 54 -3.76 17.55 -7.89
C ALA A 54 -2.97 18.79 -8.36
N ARG A 55 -1.94 18.61 -9.20
CA ARG A 55 -1.10 19.67 -9.77
C ARG A 55 -1.18 19.73 -11.31
N ASP A 56 -2.12 19.01 -11.93
CA ASP A 56 -2.26 18.83 -13.39
C ASP A 56 -1.01 18.29 -14.13
N ARG A 57 -0.04 17.73 -13.38
CA ARG A 57 1.21 17.18 -13.90
C ARG A 57 1.09 15.72 -14.35
N LEU A 58 -0.08 15.12 -14.30
CA LEU A 58 -0.25 13.69 -14.59
C LEU A 58 0.14 13.30 -16.03
N ARG A 59 -0.05 14.21 -17.00
CA ARG A 59 0.45 14.05 -18.38
C ARG A 59 1.97 14.17 -18.49
N LEU A 60 2.59 15.01 -17.66
CA LEU A 60 4.05 15.15 -17.57
C LEU A 60 4.66 13.89 -16.95
N LEU A 61 4.07 13.38 -15.86
CA LEU A 61 4.45 12.14 -15.22
C LEU A 61 4.37 10.94 -16.19
N ALA A 62 3.30 10.86 -16.98
CA ALA A 62 3.18 9.86 -18.05
C ALA A 62 4.14 10.08 -19.24
N ALA A 63 4.67 11.29 -19.46
CA ALA A 63 5.71 11.54 -20.46
C ALA A 63 7.08 11.06 -19.95
N CYS A 64 7.49 11.52 -18.76
CA CYS A 64 8.75 11.10 -18.13
C CYS A 64 8.82 9.59 -17.89
N ALA A 65 7.70 8.94 -17.52
CA ALA A 65 7.66 7.49 -17.33
C ALA A 65 7.92 6.71 -18.64
N ARG A 66 7.40 7.21 -19.77
CA ARG A 66 7.67 6.63 -21.10
C ARG A 66 9.09 6.93 -21.60
N GLU A 67 9.66 8.07 -21.23
CA GLU A 67 11.05 8.41 -21.55
C GLU A 67 12.05 7.52 -20.79
N MET A 68 11.78 7.24 -19.50
CA MET A 68 12.58 6.31 -18.71
C MET A 68 12.38 4.85 -19.14
N LYS A 69 11.14 4.43 -19.47
CA LYS A 69 10.81 3.06 -19.88
C LYS A 69 9.88 3.06 -21.12
N PRO A 70 10.42 3.04 -22.35
CA PRO A 70 9.62 3.18 -23.58
C PRO A 70 8.65 2.02 -23.82
N GLN A 71 8.86 0.86 -23.20
CA GLN A 71 7.91 -0.26 -23.16
C GLN A 71 6.54 0.09 -22.56
N LEU A 72 6.42 1.21 -21.83
CA LEU A 72 5.17 1.73 -21.28
C LEU A 72 4.45 2.70 -22.24
N ALA A 73 4.96 2.89 -23.45
CA ALA A 73 4.29 3.73 -24.45
C ALA A 73 2.88 3.21 -24.76
N GLU A 74 2.73 1.90 -24.98
CA GLU A 74 1.46 1.26 -25.35
C GLU A 74 0.43 1.26 -24.21
N THR A 75 0.88 1.05 -22.97
CA THR A 75 0.00 1.03 -21.78
C THR A 75 -0.45 2.43 -21.34
N LEU A 76 0.28 3.48 -21.73
CA LEU A 76 0.00 4.87 -21.38
C LEU A 76 -0.57 5.70 -22.56
N THR A 77 -0.69 5.13 -23.77
CA THR A 77 -1.38 5.77 -24.89
C THR A 77 -2.91 5.72 -24.76
N ALA A 78 -3.47 6.77 -24.18
CA ALA A 78 -4.87 7.14 -24.44
C ALA A 78 -4.94 7.93 -25.76
N GLN A 79 -5.24 7.26 -26.88
CA GLN A 79 -5.75 7.94 -28.09
C GLN A 79 -7.29 7.92 -28.13
N PRO A 80 -7.92 8.95 -28.72
CA PRO A 80 -9.37 9.00 -28.87
C PRO A 80 -9.83 8.10 -30.03
N GLY A 81 -10.75 7.18 -29.75
CA GLY A 81 -11.49 6.45 -30.78
C GLY A 81 -12.76 7.20 -31.15
N GLU A 82 -12.81 7.81 -32.33
CA GLU A 82 -14.06 8.27 -32.93
C GLU A 82 -14.95 7.07 -33.32
N GLY A 83 -16.22 7.13 -32.88
CA GLY A 83 -17.36 6.64 -33.64
C GLY A 83 -17.33 5.22 -34.20
N ALA A 84 -17.53 4.21 -33.35
CA ALA A 84 -18.21 3.00 -33.80
C ALA A 84 -19.73 3.27 -33.86
N VAL A 85 -20.24 3.57 -35.05
CA VAL A 85 -21.69 3.47 -35.36
C VAL A 85 -21.82 2.49 -36.51
N SER A 86 -22.54 1.41 -36.29
CA SER A 86 -22.79 0.37 -37.29
C SER A 86 -24.30 0.23 -37.53
N ALA A 87 -24.65 0.02 -38.81
CA ALA A 87 -25.91 -0.52 -39.31
C ALA A 87 -27.22 0.22 -38.95
N ALA A 88 -27.64 1.09 -39.88
CA ALA A 88 -29.01 1.09 -40.38
C ALA A 88 -28.94 1.20 -41.93
N GLU A 89 -29.80 0.48 -42.64
CA GLU A 89 -29.77 0.36 -44.10
C GLU A 89 -30.22 1.64 -44.82
N GLY A 90 -29.70 1.89 -46.03
CA GLY A 90 -30.34 2.84 -46.97
C GLY A 90 -29.43 3.58 -47.95
N SER A 91 -29.28 3.02 -49.16
CA SER A 91 -29.03 3.71 -50.45
C SER A 91 -27.81 4.64 -50.68
N VAL A 92 -27.14 4.41 -51.81
CA VAL A 92 -26.05 5.21 -52.43
C VAL A 92 -26.65 6.21 -53.43
N PRO A 93 -26.20 7.49 -53.49
CA PRO A 93 -25.24 7.97 -54.52
C PRO A 93 -24.11 8.83 -53.93
N GLU A 94 -22.83 8.56 -54.20
CA GLU A 94 -22.05 9.01 -55.37
C GLU A 94 -21.90 10.55 -55.52
N ALA A 95 -20.74 11.10 -55.09
CA ALA A 95 -20.03 12.22 -55.73
C ALA A 95 -18.66 12.56 -55.06
N ALA A 96 -17.69 12.98 -55.90
CA ALA A 96 -16.48 13.76 -55.63
C ALA A 96 -15.28 13.14 -54.83
N PRO A 97 -14.08 13.03 -55.44
CA PRO A 97 -12.83 12.73 -54.73
C PRO A 97 -12.16 13.99 -54.16
N VAL A 98 -11.93 14.04 -52.85
CA VAL A 98 -11.16 15.11 -52.20
C VAL A 98 -9.67 14.78 -52.23
N VAL A 99 -8.91 15.55 -53.02
CA VAL A 99 -7.44 15.47 -53.06
C VAL A 99 -6.87 15.95 -51.72
N ARG A 100 -6.16 15.08 -51.00
CA ARG A 100 -5.52 15.39 -49.71
C ARG A 100 -4.09 15.86 -49.94
N ASP A 101 -3.85 17.16 -49.71
CA ASP A 101 -2.61 17.84 -50.08
C ASP A 101 -1.41 17.42 -49.21
N GLY A 102 -0.39 16.81 -49.82
CA GLY A 102 0.78 16.23 -49.12
C GLY A 102 1.79 17.26 -48.56
N ARG A 103 1.41 18.53 -48.47
CA ARG A 103 2.31 19.66 -48.18
C ARG A 103 2.56 19.86 -46.67
N GLN A 104 1.56 19.56 -45.83
CA GLN A 104 1.56 19.84 -44.38
C GLN A 104 2.62 19.07 -43.56
N TRP A 105 3.16 17.95 -44.10
CA TRP A 105 4.10 17.08 -43.39
C TRP A 105 5.58 17.53 -43.48
N ARG A 106 5.93 18.51 -44.33
CA ARG A 106 7.31 19.02 -44.41
C ARG A 106 7.58 20.10 -43.35
N ASP A 107 6.62 20.98 -43.10
CA ASP A 107 6.78 22.09 -42.15
C ASP A 107 6.91 21.57 -40.70
N LEU A 108 6.15 20.52 -40.33
CA LEU A 108 6.25 19.89 -39.01
C LEU A 108 7.65 19.32 -38.72
N ARG A 109 8.32 18.74 -39.75
CA ARG A 109 9.68 18.21 -39.63
C ARG A 109 10.73 19.31 -39.50
N SER A 110 10.54 20.44 -40.18
CA SER A 110 11.43 21.61 -40.04
C SER A 110 11.37 22.19 -38.62
N LEU A 111 10.16 22.34 -38.06
CA LEU A 111 9.96 22.83 -36.69
C LEU A 111 10.59 21.91 -35.63
N LEU A 112 10.45 20.58 -35.76
CA LEU A 112 11.13 19.63 -34.86
C LEU A 112 12.67 19.74 -34.93
N GLY A 113 13.23 19.93 -36.14
CA GLY A 113 14.67 20.12 -36.33
C GLY A 113 15.21 21.35 -35.60
N VAL A 114 14.51 22.49 -35.70
CA VAL A 114 14.88 23.73 -35.01
C VAL A 114 14.77 23.58 -33.49
N ALA A 115 13.71 22.93 -32.99
CA ALA A 115 13.54 22.67 -31.55
C ALA A 115 14.66 21.80 -30.97
N ALA A 116 15.06 20.74 -31.68
CA ALA A 116 16.17 19.88 -31.28
C ALA A 116 17.53 20.63 -31.25
N LEU A 117 17.76 21.52 -32.23
CA LEU A 117 18.97 22.35 -32.29
C LEU A 117 19.05 23.35 -31.14
N LEU A 118 17.92 23.97 -30.76
CA LEU A 118 17.83 24.86 -29.60
C LEU A 118 18.06 24.11 -28.28
N PHE A 119 17.48 22.91 -28.14
CA PHE A 119 17.69 22.06 -26.96
C PHE A 119 19.17 21.66 -26.81
N LEU A 120 19.83 21.28 -27.91
CA LEU A 120 21.26 20.95 -27.91
C LEU A 120 22.13 22.15 -27.50
N ALA A 121 21.80 23.35 -28.00
CA ALA A 121 22.51 24.58 -27.63
C ALA A 121 22.38 24.90 -26.13
N VAL A 122 21.17 24.77 -25.56
CA VAL A 122 20.94 24.95 -24.12
C VAL A 122 21.70 23.91 -23.29
N LEU A 123 21.70 22.65 -23.71
CA LEU A 123 22.45 21.57 -23.06
C LEU A 123 23.97 21.85 -23.05
N CYS A 124 24.52 22.32 -24.18
CA CYS A 124 25.93 22.71 -24.27
C CYS A 124 26.28 23.88 -23.33
N VAL A 125 25.46 24.93 -23.27
CA VAL A 125 25.66 26.06 -22.35
C VAL A 125 25.62 25.60 -20.90
N TRP A 126 24.67 24.72 -20.54
CA TRP A 126 24.54 24.17 -19.20
C TRP A 126 25.73 23.29 -18.79
N LEU A 127 26.24 22.46 -19.71
CA LEU A 127 27.44 21.63 -19.49
C LEU A 127 28.70 22.49 -19.29
N VAL A 128 28.89 23.54 -20.09
CA VAL A 128 30.02 24.48 -19.93
C VAL A 128 29.93 25.22 -18.59
N ALA A 129 28.75 25.72 -18.22
CA ALA A 129 28.54 26.37 -16.92
C ALA A 129 28.79 25.41 -15.73
N SER A 130 28.33 24.17 -15.84
CA SER A 130 28.50 23.15 -14.79
C SER A 130 29.97 22.75 -14.59
N ASN A 131 30.74 22.66 -15.68
CA ASN A 131 32.18 22.37 -15.60
C ASN A 131 32.99 23.57 -15.10
N ALA A 132 32.62 24.80 -15.48
CA ALA A 132 33.21 26.02 -14.93
C ALA A 132 32.98 26.13 -13.41
N LEU A 133 31.78 25.75 -12.91
CA LEU A 133 31.46 25.78 -11.49
C LEU A 133 32.29 24.76 -10.68
N LYS A 134 32.57 23.57 -11.24
CA LYS A 134 33.44 22.56 -10.62
C LYS A 134 34.88 23.07 -10.47
N LEU A 135 35.44 23.64 -11.54
CA LEU A 135 36.79 24.23 -11.52
C LEU A 135 36.90 25.40 -10.50
N PHE A 136 35.82 26.17 -10.31
CA PHE A 136 35.76 27.23 -9.30
C PHE A 136 35.67 26.72 -7.85
N ALA A 137 35.09 25.52 -7.65
CA ALA A 137 34.99 24.90 -6.33
C ALA A 137 36.35 24.34 -5.87
N GLU A 138 37.09 23.66 -6.76
CA GLU A 138 38.42 23.11 -6.45
C GLU A 138 39.44 24.23 -6.16
N ALA A 139 39.35 25.36 -6.87
CA ALA A 139 40.18 26.55 -6.60
C ALA A 139 39.96 27.21 -5.22
N ARG A 140 38.89 26.87 -4.49
CA ARG A 140 38.58 27.41 -3.15
C ARG A 140 38.94 26.51 -1.97
N GLY A 141 39.41 25.28 -2.20
CA GLY A 141 39.76 24.33 -1.14
C GLY A 141 41.03 24.66 -0.33
N GLY A 142 41.70 25.79 -0.60
CA GLY A 142 43.04 26.11 -0.12
C GLY A 142 43.17 27.29 0.85
N MET A 143 42.21 27.52 1.76
CA MET A 143 42.38 28.51 2.85
C MET A 143 42.22 27.88 4.24
N PRO A 144 43.12 28.18 5.20
CA PRO A 144 43.12 27.57 6.53
C PRO A 144 42.05 28.16 7.45
N THR A 145 41.43 27.29 8.25
CA THR A 145 40.44 27.63 9.27
C THR A 145 41.08 28.38 10.46
N PRO A 146 40.51 29.50 10.95
CA PRO A 146 41.01 30.18 12.14
C PRO A 146 40.62 29.44 13.44
N LEU A 147 41.44 29.60 14.48
CA LEU A 147 41.23 29.00 15.81
C LEU A 147 39.95 29.52 16.50
N PRO A 148 39.29 28.70 17.34
CA PRO A 148 38.24 29.18 18.24
C PRO A 148 38.83 30.02 19.39
N ALA A 149 38.30 31.23 19.58
CA ALA A 149 38.68 32.10 20.69
C ALA A 149 37.99 31.68 21.99
N ALA A 150 38.73 31.68 23.10
CA ALA A 150 38.21 31.37 24.43
C ALA A 150 37.30 32.50 24.96
N THR A 151 36.29 32.14 25.75
CA THR A 151 35.61 33.09 26.64
C THR A 151 35.76 32.58 28.08
N ALA A 152 36.46 33.34 28.91
CA ALA A 152 36.75 32.96 30.29
C ALA A 152 35.59 33.27 31.23
N ARG A 153 35.44 32.47 32.30
CA ARG A 153 34.75 32.91 33.53
C ARG A 153 35.41 32.31 34.78
N VAL A 154 35.58 33.16 35.79
CA VAL A 154 36.25 32.97 37.09
C VAL A 154 35.16 33.15 38.17
N GLU A 155 35.13 32.54 39.36
CA GLU A 155 36.11 31.80 40.19
C GLU A 155 35.45 30.46 40.69
N ALA A 156 35.95 29.59 41.59
CA ALA A 156 37.10 29.57 42.49
C ALA A 156 37.62 28.14 42.82
N ALA A 157 38.94 28.04 43.02
CA ALA A 157 39.71 27.35 44.09
C ALA A 157 39.23 26.01 44.73
N ILE A 158 40.05 25.01 45.12
CA ILE A 158 41.52 24.69 45.18
C ILE A 158 41.61 23.21 45.72
N PRO A 159 42.62 22.32 45.47
CA PRO A 159 43.44 22.02 44.29
C PRO A 159 43.48 20.43 44.07
N PRO A 160 44.55 19.67 43.67
CA PRO A 160 44.37 18.41 42.91
C PRO A 160 44.92 17.10 43.54
N VAL A 161 44.66 15.96 42.87
CA VAL A 161 45.50 14.74 42.91
C VAL A 161 45.80 14.27 41.48
N VAL A 162 47.04 13.84 41.25
CA VAL A 162 47.66 13.59 39.93
C VAL A 162 47.62 12.08 39.57
N PRO A 163 47.41 11.67 38.29
CA PRO A 163 47.41 10.28 37.83
C PRO A 163 48.85 9.79 37.52
N PRO A 164 49.14 8.48 37.29
CA PRO A 164 48.97 7.85 35.94
C PRO A 164 48.58 6.34 36.01
N ASN A 165 48.22 5.59 34.96
CA ASN A 165 49.04 5.22 33.79
C ASN A 165 48.19 4.56 32.67
N ALA A 166 48.53 4.85 31.42
CA ALA A 166 48.49 3.88 30.31
C ALA A 166 49.95 3.42 30.04
N PRO A 167 50.24 2.34 29.27
CA PRO A 167 50.31 2.54 27.81
C PRO A 167 50.12 1.30 26.89
N THR A 168 49.83 1.55 25.60
CA THR A 168 50.19 0.72 24.40
C THR A 168 49.60 -0.71 24.27
N ARG A 169 49.42 -1.32 23.07
CA ARG A 169 49.89 -1.04 21.68
C ARG A 169 48.90 -1.65 20.64
N THR A 170 48.87 -1.06 19.44
CA THR A 170 48.27 -1.52 18.16
C THR A 170 49.02 -2.74 17.55
N PRO A 171 48.69 -3.31 16.34
CA PRO A 171 47.64 -3.03 15.32
C PRO A 171 46.91 -4.27 14.72
N SER A 172 45.95 -4.07 13.80
CA SER A 172 46.02 -4.48 12.36
C SER A 172 44.63 -4.67 11.70
N ALA A 173 44.59 -4.67 10.36
CA ALA A 173 43.40 -4.67 9.52
C ALA A 173 42.90 -6.07 9.12
N GLY A 174 41.61 -6.18 8.76
CA GLY A 174 41.02 -7.39 8.19
C GLY A 174 39.58 -7.15 7.69
N ALA A 175 39.28 -7.62 6.49
CA ALA A 175 38.01 -7.36 5.80
C ALA A 175 36.90 -8.37 6.13
N ALA A 176 35.71 -8.07 5.58
CA ALA A 176 34.62 -8.98 5.18
C ALA A 176 33.41 -9.19 6.12
N ALA A 177 32.24 -9.06 5.48
CA ALA A 177 30.97 -9.75 5.68
C ALA A 177 30.46 -10.05 7.11
N THR A 178 29.32 -9.47 7.45
CA THR A 178 28.48 -9.91 8.58
C THR A 178 27.43 -10.91 8.08
N PRO A 179 27.49 -12.21 8.45
CA PRO A 179 26.48 -13.19 8.09
C PRO A 179 25.28 -13.22 9.06
N ILE A 180 24.19 -13.82 8.58
CA ILE A 180 22.95 -14.08 9.30
C ILE A 180 23.18 -15.08 10.45
N PRO A 181 22.75 -14.82 11.70
CA PRO A 181 22.74 -15.83 12.75
C PRO A 181 21.52 -16.77 12.58
N THR A 182 21.80 -18.04 12.30
CA THR A 182 20.78 -19.11 12.27
C THR A 182 20.72 -19.84 13.63
N SER A 183 19.52 -19.85 14.22
CA SER A 183 19.02 -20.82 15.22
C SER A 183 19.81 -21.06 16.52
N THR A 184 19.09 -21.01 17.64
CA THR A 184 19.33 -21.96 18.73
C THR A 184 18.00 -22.53 19.22
N ARG A 185 17.95 -23.86 19.19
CA ARG A 185 16.85 -24.74 19.55
C ARG A 185 16.74 -24.83 21.08
N ALA A 186 15.51 -24.84 21.60
CA ALA A 186 15.21 -25.24 22.97
C ALA A 186 14.21 -26.40 22.93
N ASP A 187 14.49 -27.45 23.71
CA ASP A 187 13.73 -28.71 23.66
C ASP A 187 12.41 -28.64 24.43
N LEU A 188 11.42 -29.41 23.97
CA LEU A 188 10.24 -29.81 24.74
C LEU A 188 10.07 -31.33 24.67
N PRO A 189 9.71 -32.00 25.78
CA PRO A 189 9.78 -33.46 25.88
C PRO A 189 8.62 -34.18 25.17
N VAL A 190 8.96 -35.34 24.61
CA VAL A 190 8.01 -36.33 24.07
C VAL A 190 7.19 -36.96 25.19
N VAL A 191 5.86 -36.98 25.05
CA VAL A 191 4.97 -37.81 25.88
C VAL A 191 4.54 -39.04 25.10
N THR A 192 4.89 -40.22 25.62
CA THR A 192 4.62 -41.53 25.01
C THR A 192 3.20 -42.01 25.31
N LEU A 193 2.51 -42.55 24.30
CA LEU A 193 1.22 -43.22 24.44
C LEU A 193 1.40 -44.73 24.68
N ALA A 194 0.63 -45.29 25.62
CA ALA A 194 0.37 -46.74 25.73
C ALA A 194 -0.96 -47.02 26.46
N PRO A 195 -1.88 -47.83 25.88
CA PRO A 195 -3.03 -48.47 26.56
C PRO A 195 -2.71 -49.98 26.82
N PRO A 196 -3.63 -50.88 27.29
CA PRO A 196 -5.07 -50.73 27.60
C PRO A 196 -5.57 -51.43 28.91
N ALA A 197 -6.90 -51.49 29.06
CA ALA A 197 -7.76 -52.49 29.76
C ALA A 197 -8.28 -52.21 31.19
N GLY A 198 -9.58 -52.46 31.42
CA GLY A 198 -10.21 -52.45 32.76
C GLY A 198 -11.72 -52.11 32.81
N VAL A 199 -12.58 -53.10 32.59
CA VAL A 199 -14.07 -53.08 32.59
C VAL A 199 -14.74 -52.47 33.84
N ALA A 200 -15.76 -51.59 33.68
CA ALA A 200 -17.05 -51.62 34.43
C ALA A 200 -18.06 -50.51 34.01
N SER A 201 -19.35 -50.75 34.21
CA SER A 201 -20.51 -49.83 34.07
C SER A 201 -21.67 -50.38 34.92
N PRO A 202 -22.79 -49.66 35.14
CA PRO A 202 -22.98 -48.22 35.36
C PRO A 202 -23.80 -47.94 36.66
N THR A 203 -23.90 -46.69 37.15
CA THR A 203 -24.95 -46.32 38.15
C THR A 203 -25.37 -44.85 38.09
N VAL A 204 -26.68 -44.61 38.20
CA VAL A 204 -27.45 -43.34 38.11
C VAL A 204 -28.77 -43.57 38.90
N PRO A 205 -29.49 -42.60 39.52
CA PRO A 205 -29.23 -41.21 39.95
C PRO A 205 -29.41 -41.07 41.51
N PRO A 206 -29.72 -39.90 42.17
CA PRO A 206 -30.98 -39.11 42.03
C PRO A 206 -30.81 -37.55 42.00
N PRO A 207 -31.88 -36.75 41.75
CA PRO A 207 -31.80 -35.29 41.59
C PRO A 207 -32.51 -34.45 42.69
N ARG A 208 -32.00 -33.23 43.00
CA ARG A 208 -32.78 -31.98 43.18
C ARG A 208 -31.95 -30.74 43.58
N ALA A 209 -32.45 -29.57 43.16
CA ALA A 209 -32.46 -28.22 43.76
C ALA A 209 -31.39 -27.83 44.83
N THR A 210 -30.91 -26.58 44.92
CA THR A 210 -31.73 -25.35 44.99
C THR A 210 -30.88 -24.11 44.71
N ALA A 211 -31.45 -23.06 44.12
CA ALA A 211 -30.80 -21.75 44.04
C ALA A 211 -30.85 -21.03 45.40
N THR A 212 -29.76 -20.37 45.81
CA THR A 212 -29.76 -19.41 46.92
C THR A 212 -28.85 -18.25 46.54
N ALA A 213 -29.41 -17.05 46.49
CA ALA A 213 -28.70 -15.81 46.19
C ALA A 213 -28.50 -15.01 47.48
N ALA A 214 -27.29 -14.47 47.67
CA ALA A 214 -26.98 -13.32 48.52
C ALA A 214 -25.48 -12.95 48.37
N PRO A 215 -25.07 -11.70 48.64
CA PRO A 215 -25.74 -10.46 48.32
C PRO A 215 -24.82 -9.47 47.57
N LEU A 216 -25.39 -8.31 47.22
CA LEU A 216 -24.72 -7.19 46.56
C LEU A 216 -23.45 -6.71 47.30
N ILE A 217 -22.33 -6.58 46.57
CA ILE A 217 -21.38 -5.48 46.82
C ILE A 217 -21.54 -4.50 45.66
N THR A 218 -21.95 -3.29 45.99
CA THR A 218 -22.28 -2.20 45.07
C THR A 218 -21.02 -1.59 44.45
N GLY A 219 -20.39 -2.33 43.53
CA GLY A 219 -19.60 -1.71 42.48
C GLY A 219 -20.56 -1.25 41.39
N THR A 220 -20.79 0.06 41.27
CA THR A 220 -21.61 0.64 40.20
C THR A 220 -20.89 0.48 38.86
N VAL A 221 -20.99 -0.71 38.28
CA VAL A 221 -20.73 -0.92 36.85
C VAL A 221 -21.83 -0.16 36.13
N VAL A 222 -21.53 1.09 35.79
CA VAL A 222 -22.27 1.81 34.76
C VAL A 222 -22.29 0.89 33.55
N PRO A 223 -23.46 0.46 33.04
CA PRO A 223 -23.50 -0.16 31.74
C PRO A 223 -23.07 0.92 30.77
N THR A 224 -21.82 0.86 30.33
CA THR A 224 -21.37 1.66 29.21
C THR A 224 -22.11 1.10 28.00
N ASP A 225 -23.30 1.62 27.75
CA ASP A 225 -23.92 1.69 26.42
C ASP A 225 -22.95 2.51 25.56
N ALA A 226 -21.89 1.83 25.15
CA ALA A 226 -20.73 2.43 24.56
C ALA A 226 -21.15 2.96 23.20
N ILE A 227 -21.13 4.29 23.09
CA ILE A 227 -21.22 5.02 21.83
C ILE A 227 -20.33 4.27 20.82
N GLY A 228 -20.92 3.67 19.78
CA GLY A 228 -20.21 2.76 18.86
C GLY A 228 -20.77 1.33 18.73
N GLY A 229 -21.33 0.74 19.79
CA GLY A 229 -21.80 -0.66 19.81
C GLY A 229 -20.73 -1.69 20.23
N ASP A 230 -20.82 -2.91 19.70
CA ASP A 230 -19.77 -3.94 19.87
C ASP A 230 -18.77 -3.90 18.68
N PRO A 231 -17.48 -3.64 18.92
CA PRO A 231 -16.48 -3.65 17.85
C PRO A 231 -16.26 -5.05 17.24
N VAL A 232 -16.47 -6.14 18.00
CA VAL A 232 -16.32 -7.50 17.46
C VAL A 232 -17.43 -7.82 16.48
N GLN A 233 -18.69 -7.57 16.84
CA GLN A 233 -19.82 -7.69 15.92
C GLN A 233 -19.68 -6.77 14.70
N THR A 234 -19.15 -5.55 14.88
CA THR A 234 -18.90 -4.63 13.76
C THR A 234 -17.99 -5.24 12.70
N VAL A 235 -16.89 -5.92 13.08
CA VAL A 235 -16.00 -6.60 12.12
C VAL A 235 -16.70 -7.78 11.44
N ARG A 236 -17.60 -8.50 12.14
CA ARG A 236 -18.39 -9.59 11.54
C ARG A 236 -19.36 -9.07 10.48
N ASP A 237 -20.10 -8.01 10.79
CA ASP A 237 -21.06 -7.39 9.87
C ASP A 237 -20.35 -6.77 8.65
N LEU A 238 -19.19 -6.16 8.88
CA LEU A 238 -18.30 -5.63 7.84
C LEU A 238 -17.83 -6.74 6.89
N ASN A 239 -17.35 -7.88 7.41
CA ASN A 239 -16.88 -8.98 6.57
C ASN A 239 -18.04 -9.63 5.79
N ALA A 240 -19.23 -9.71 6.37
CA ALA A 240 -20.43 -10.14 5.65
C ALA A 240 -20.76 -9.18 4.50
N GLN A 241 -20.69 -7.86 4.73
CA GLN A 241 -20.88 -6.87 3.67
C GLN A 241 -19.81 -6.96 2.57
N LEU A 242 -18.54 -7.22 2.91
CA LEU A 242 -17.46 -7.39 1.92
C LEU A 242 -17.75 -8.54 0.96
N ILE A 243 -18.21 -9.70 1.45
CA ILE A 243 -18.58 -10.84 0.61
C ILE A 243 -19.65 -10.42 -0.40
N GLU A 244 -20.73 -9.81 0.09
CA GLU A 244 -21.85 -9.33 -0.75
C GLU A 244 -21.40 -8.28 -1.77
N PHE A 245 -20.44 -7.41 -1.41
CA PHE A 245 -19.89 -6.40 -2.31
C PHE A 245 -19.06 -7.04 -3.43
N TYR A 246 -18.14 -7.95 -3.11
CA TYR A 246 -17.33 -8.61 -4.12
C TYR A 246 -18.16 -9.41 -5.12
N VAL A 247 -19.21 -10.11 -4.67
CA VAL A 247 -20.13 -10.83 -5.58
C VAL A 247 -21.18 -9.92 -6.25
N GLY A 248 -21.13 -8.60 -6.03
CA GLY A 248 -21.97 -7.61 -6.72
C GLY A 248 -23.42 -7.56 -6.27
N ARG A 249 -23.74 -8.02 -5.05
CA ARG A 249 -25.08 -7.91 -4.43
C ARG A 249 -25.29 -6.60 -3.68
N THR A 250 -24.22 -5.86 -3.37
CA THR A 250 -24.29 -4.50 -2.83
C THR A 250 -23.29 -3.58 -3.55
N ASP A 251 -23.49 -2.28 -3.46
CA ASP A 251 -22.69 -1.25 -4.13
C ASP A 251 -21.59 -0.63 -3.23
N GLU A 252 -20.82 0.30 -3.80
CA GLU A 252 -19.82 1.10 -3.06
C GLU A 252 -20.48 1.97 -1.97
N ALA A 253 -21.68 2.51 -2.21
CA ALA A 253 -22.34 3.41 -1.27
C ALA A 253 -22.63 2.70 0.06
N ALA A 254 -23.01 1.41 0.02
CA ALA A 254 -23.18 0.59 1.19
C ALA A 254 -21.90 0.42 2.01
N LEU A 255 -20.71 0.38 1.39
CA LEU A 255 -19.43 0.32 2.11
C LEU A 255 -19.21 1.55 3.00
N ALA A 256 -19.82 2.71 2.69
CA ALA A 256 -19.78 3.88 3.58
C ALA A 256 -20.46 3.65 4.95
N ARG A 257 -21.16 2.53 5.16
CA ARG A 257 -21.69 2.11 6.47
C ARG A 257 -20.59 1.80 7.49
N PHE A 258 -19.53 1.12 7.07
CA PHE A 258 -18.48 0.63 7.96
C PHE A 258 -17.09 1.18 7.64
N TRP A 259 -16.89 1.84 6.51
CA TRP A 259 -15.56 2.24 6.04
C TRP A 259 -15.43 3.77 5.88
N LYS A 260 -14.40 4.37 6.51
CA LYS A 260 -13.94 5.72 6.13
C LYS A 260 -13.41 5.71 4.69
N ALA A 261 -13.39 6.88 4.04
CA ALA A 261 -13.06 7.00 2.61
C ALA A 261 -11.67 6.43 2.23
N GLY A 262 -10.67 6.57 3.10
CA GLY A 262 -9.32 6.03 2.91
C GLY A 262 -9.29 4.50 2.78
N PRO A 263 -9.63 3.73 3.83
CA PRO A 263 -9.64 2.28 3.76
C PRO A 263 -10.72 1.73 2.81
N ARG A 264 -11.84 2.44 2.60
CA ARG A 264 -12.82 2.08 1.56
C ARG A 264 -12.18 2.02 0.17
N GLN A 265 -11.34 2.99 -0.18
CA GLN A 265 -10.66 3.00 -1.48
C GLN A 265 -9.76 1.78 -1.67
N SER A 266 -9.07 1.31 -0.62
CA SER A 266 -8.25 0.09 -0.69
C SER A 266 -9.08 -1.16 -1.03
N VAL A 267 -10.31 -1.27 -0.49
CA VAL A 267 -11.25 -2.36 -0.80
C VAL A 267 -11.71 -2.28 -2.26
N LEU A 268 -12.05 -1.09 -2.75
CA LEU A 268 -12.48 -0.85 -4.14
C LEU A 268 -11.36 -1.17 -5.13
N ASP A 269 -10.15 -0.66 -4.87
CA ASP A 269 -8.98 -0.88 -5.71
C ASP A 269 -8.67 -2.37 -5.86
N PHE A 270 -8.77 -3.15 -4.78
CA PHE A 270 -8.63 -4.61 -4.80
C PHE A 270 -9.73 -5.30 -5.63
N ALA A 271 -10.98 -4.86 -5.49
CA ALA A 271 -12.16 -5.44 -6.12
C ALA A 271 -12.26 -5.25 -7.64
N GLU A 272 -11.66 -4.18 -8.18
CA GLU A 272 -11.75 -3.81 -9.60
C GLU A 272 -10.54 -4.25 -10.43
N SER A 273 -9.34 -4.36 -9.85
CA SER A 273 -8.11 -4.68 -10.61
C SER A 273 -7.41 -5.98 -10.16
N PRO A 274 -6.75 -6.07 -8.99
CA PRO A 274 -6.01 -7.28 -8.58
C PRO A 274 -6.86 -8.55 -8.58
N LEU A 275 -8.03 -8.51 -7.94
CA LEU A 275 -8.89 -9.68 -7.80
C LEU A 275 -9.39 -10.22 -9.16
N LEU A 276 -9.83 -9.33 -10.03
CA LEU A 276 -10.37 -9.69 -11.34
C LEU A 276 -9.28 -10.21 -12.27
N ARG A 277 -8.12 -9.56 -12.28
CA ARG A 277 -6.93 -10.01 -13.03
C ARG A 277 -6.48 -11.40 -12.58
N LEU A 278 -6.36 -11.62 -11.27
CA LEU A 278 -5.95 -12.92 -10.74
C LEU A 278 -6.94 -14.03 -11.10
N LEU A 279 -8.23 -13.74 -11.22
CA LEU A 279 -9.27 -14.73 -11.54
C LEU A 279 -9.63 -14.83 -13.04
N GLY A 280 -9.04 -14.00 -13.90
CA GLY A 280 -9.41 -13.95 -15.32
C GLY A 280 -10.84 -13.46 -15.54
N LEU A 281 -11.28 -12.50 -14.71
CA LEU A 281 -12.60 -11.88 -14.73
C LEU A 281 -12.53 -10.43 -15.24
N THR A 282 -13.69 -9.89 -15.57
CA THR A 282 -13.92 -8.49 -15.90
C THR A 282 -15.01 -7.93 -15.00
N SER A 283 -15.09 -6.61 -14.80
CA SER A 283 -16.16 -6.02 -13.95
C SER A 283 -17.58 -6.38 -14.45
N ALA A 284 -17.75 -6.55 -15.77
CA ALA A 284 -18.99 -7.02 -16.40
C ALA A 284 -19.33 -8.50 -16.11
N THR A 285 -18.34 -9.35 -15.82
CA THR A 285 -18.56 -10.78 -15.52
C THR A 285 -18.54 -11.08 -14.03
N ARG A 286 -17.91 -10.22 -13.20
CA ARG A 286 -17.74 -10.37 -11.73
C ARG A 286 -18.97 -10.96 -11.04
N ALA A 287 -20.10 -10.25 -11.06
CA ALA A 287 -21.30 -10.62 -10.30
C ALA A 287 -21.94 -11.97 -10.72
N THR A 288 -21.55 -12.52 -11.88
CA THR A 288 -22.12 -13.76 -12.45
C THR A 288 -21.13 -14.91 -12.54
N ALA A 289 -19.91 -14.73 -12.02
CA ALA A 289 -18.81 -15.69 -12.12
C ALA A 289 -17.91 -15.74 -10.88
N LEU A 290 -17.89 -14.68 -10.07
CA LEU A 290 -17.13 -14.65 -8.81
C LEU A 290 -17.94 -15.28 -7.67
N SER A 291 -17.37 -16.28 -7.04
CA SER A 291 -17.77 -16.78 -5.72
C SER A 291 -16.74 -16.31 -4.69
N VAL A 292 -17.19 -15.76 -3.57
CA VAL A 292 -16.34 -15.41 -2.42
C VAL A 292 -16.83 -16.15 -1.18
N THR A 293 -15.90 -16.77 -0.47
CA THR A 293 -16.16 -17.45 0.80
C THR A 293 -15.09 -17.04 1.80
N MET A 294 -15.51 -16.68 3.01
CA MET A 294 -14.62 -16.33 4.12
C MET A 294 -14.95 -17.18 5.34
N ARG A 295 -13.92 -17.57 6.10
CA ARG A 295 -14.07 -18.15 7.45
C ARG A 295 -12.99 -17.60 8.37
N TYR A 296 -13.34 -17.44 9.64
CA TYR A 296 -12.35 -17.15 10.68
C TYR A 296 -11.54 -18.42 10.98
N VAL A 297 -10.23 -18.32 10.84
CA VAL A 297 -9.26 -19.28 11.41
C VAL A 297 -9.04 -18.95 12.89
N GLN A 298 -9.04 -17.66 13.23
CA GLN A 298 -9.16 -17.14 14.58
C GLN A 298 -10.25 -16.07 14.59
N ALA A 299 -11.24 -16.23 15.48
CA ALA A 299 -12.35 -15.31 15.61
C ALA A 299 -11.87 -13.88 15.99
N PRO A 300 -12.58 -12.83 15.57
CA PRO A 300 -12.23 -11.45 15.90
C PRO A 300 -12.28 -11.24 17.42
N THR A 301 -11.25 -10.59 17.96
CA THR A 301 -11.11 -10.25 19.38
C THR A 301 -10.61 -8.83 19.54
N VAL A 302 -11.04 -8.14 20.60
CA VAL A 302 -10.58 -6.78 20.91
C VAL A 302 -9.20 -6.86 21.56
N SER A 303 -8.18 -6.31 20.90
CA SER A 303 -6.82 -6.20 21.45
C SER A 303 -6.60 -4.90 22.22
N ARG A 304 -7.37 -3.85 21.91
CA ARG A 304 -7.37 -2.57 22.64
C ARG A 304 -8.76 -1.93 22.56
N ARG A 305 -9.22 -1.29 23.63
CA ARG A 305 -10.45 -0.48 23.63
C ARG A 305 -10.22 0.85 24.36
N ALA A 306 -10.78 1.92 23.83
CA ALA A 306 -10.87 3.23 24.44
C ALA A 306 -12.34 3.73 24.36
N ALA A 307 -12.59 4.98 24.75
CA ALA A 307 -13.95 5.55 24.81
C ALA A 307 -14.59 5.72 23.42
N ASP A 308 -13.77 6.04 22.41
CA ASP A 308 -14.17 6.42 21.04
C ASP A 308 -13.55 5.52 19.96
N SER A 309 -12.80 4.48 20.36
CA SER A 309 -12.00 3.67 19.45
C SER A 309 -11.76 2.26 19.98
N ALA A 310 -11.50 1.32 19.07
CA ALA A 310 -11.18 -0.06 19.37
C ALA A 310 -10.22 -0.63 18.32
N VAL A 311 -9.31 -1.51 18.73
CA VAL A 311 -8.51 -2.32 17.82
C VAL A 311 -9.00 -3.76 17.92
N VAL A 312 -9.38 -4.32 16.77
CA VAL A 312 -9.85 -5.70 16.65
C VAL A 312 -8.86 -6.48 15.80
N VAL A 313 -8.45 -7.66 16.28
CA VAL A 313 -7.56 -8.56 15.55
C VAL A 313 -8.27 -9.87 15.23
N SER A 314 -7.97 -10.45 14.07
CA SER A 314 -8.54 -11.71 13.60
C SER A 314 -7.59 -12.43 12.64
N ARG A 315 -7.75 -13.75 12.49
CA ARG A 315 -7.12 -14.50 11.39
C ARG A 315 -8.20 -15.01 10.46
N GLU A 316 -8.16 -14.60 9.21
CA GLU A 316 -9.22 -14.82 8.24
C GLU A 316 -8.68 -15.61 7.05
N TYR A 317 -9.43 -16.64 6.66
CA TYR A 317 -9.22 -17.36 5.40
C TYR A 317 -10.25 -16.86 4.40
N TRP A 318 -9.76 -16.23 3.33
CA TRP A 318 -10.55 -15.79 2.18
C TRP A 318 -10.27 -16.70 0.99
N ARG A 319 -11.32 -17.13 0.30
CA ARG A 319 -11.25 -17.85 -0.97
C ARG A 319 -12.13 -17.15 -1.99
N TYR A 320 -11.50 -16.75 -3.09
CA TYR A 320 -12.13 -16.14 -4.24
C TYR A 320 -12.02 -17.12 -5.41
N ALA A 321 -13.12 -17.42 -6.08
CA ALA A 321 -13.15 -18.41 -7.16
C ALA A 321 -13.96 -17.95 -8.36
N ASN A 322 -13.41 -18.15 -9.55
CA ASN A 322 -14.12 -18.02 -10.82
C ASN A 322 -14.86 -19.33 -11.11
N THR A 323 -16.17 -19.34 -10.88
CA THR A 323 -17.02 -20.53 -11.03
C THR A 323 -17.11 -21.06 -12.46
N ARG A 324 -16.71 -20.26 -13.47
CA ARG A 324 -16.72 -20.66 -14.89
C ARG A 324 -15.45 -21.38 -15.33
N THR A 325 -14.31 -21.08 -14.69
CA THR A 325 -12.99 -21.61 -15.07
C THR A 325 -12.38 -22.53 -14.02
N GLY A 326 -12.98 -22.61 -12.83
CA GLY A 326 -12.43 -23.33 -11.68
C GLY A 326 -11.23 -22.63 -11.03
N LYS A 327 -10.73 -21.53 -11.59
CA LYS A 327 -9.58 -20.80 -11.05
C LYS A 327 -9.93 -20.21 -9.68
N ALA A 328 -9.09 -20.45 -8.68
CA ALA A 328 -9.25 -19.92 -7.34
C ALA A 328 -7.99 -19.20 -6.86
N VAL A 329 -8.18 -18.22 -5.98
CA VAL A 329 -7.16 -17.54 -5.18
C VAL A 329 -7.60 -17.67 -3.74
N CYS A 330 -6.67 -18.10 -2.88
CA CYS A 330 -6.93 -18.25 -1.47
C CYS A 330 -5.87 -17.49 -0.68
N GLU A 331 -6.27 -16.89 0.43
CA GLU A 331 -5.39 -16.11 1.29
C GLU A 331 -5.79 -16.33 2.75
N THR A 332 -4.84 -16.72 3.58
CA THR A 332 -4.95 -16.60 5.04
C THR A 332 -4.20 -15.36 5.47
N ARG A 333 -4.88 -14.42 6.14
CA ARG A 333 -4.30 -13.17 6.62
C ARG A 333 -4.56 -12.94 8.10
N ASP A 334 -3.58 -12.37 8.80
CA ASP A 334 -3.76 -11.78 10.11
C ASP A 334 -4.17 -10.31 9.91
N TYR A 335 -5.43 -10.01 10.22
CA TYR A 335 -5.99 -8.67 10.10
C TYR A 335 -5.97 -7.93 11.43
N THR A 336 -5.59 -6.65 11.37
CA THR A 336 -5.74 -5.67 12.45
C THR A 336 -6.61 -4.53 11.95
N TYR A 337 -7.78 -4.36 12.55
CA TYR A 337 -8.74 -3.28 12.25
C TYR A 337 -8.66 -2.21 13.34
N THR A 338 -8.38 -0.96 12.96
CA THR A 338 -8.57 0.21 13.82
C THR A 338 -9.94 0.78 13.56
N LEU A 339 -10.80 0.71 14.58
CA LEU A 339 -12.16 1.23 14.57
C LEU A 339 -12.23 2.53 15.37
N ILE A 340 -12.94 3.52 14.84
CA ILE A 340 -13.31 4.74 15.56
C ILE A 340 -14.83 4.89 15.57
N VAL A 341 -15.34 5.60 16.56
CA VAL A 341 -16.77 5.88 16.73
C VAL A 341 -17.12 7.12 15.91
N ASP A 342 -17.90 6.94 14.86
CA ASP A 342 -18.39 7.99 13.98
C ASP A 342 -19.91 7.95 13.95
N GLN A 343 -20.57 9.08 14.24
CA GLN A 343 -22.04 9.18 14.28
C GLN A 343 -22.72 8.08 15.15
N GLY A 344 -22.08 7.68 16.26
CA GLY A 344 -22.62 6.70 17.20
C GLY A 344 -22.37 5.22 16.87
N ARG A 345 -21.62 4.91 15.81
CA ARG A 345 -21.27 3.54 15.37
C ARG A 345 -19.76 3.39 15.14
N TYR A 346 -19.22 2.19 15.32
CA TYR A 346 -17.85 1.92 14.88
C TYR A 346 -17.73 1.92 13.34
N VAL A 347 -16.68 2.56 12.83
CA VAL A 347 -16.24 2.53 11.43
C VAL A 347 -14.73 2.29 11.37
N VAL A 348 -14.26 1.59 10.35
CA VAL A 348 -12.83 1.38 10.08
C VAL A 348 -12.18 2.69 9.67
N GLU A 349 -11.21 3.12 10.45
CA GLU A 349 -10.27 4.20 10.14
C GLU A 349 -9.08 3.66 9.33
N SER A 350 -8.52 2.52 9.74
CA SER A 350 -7.44 1.83 9.05
C SER A 350 -7.55 0.32 9.24
N PHE A 351 -6.98 -0.45 8.31
CA PHE A 351 -6.78 -1.88 8.48
C PHE A 351 -5.45 -2.29 7.86
N ASP A 352 -4.81 -3.30 8.46
CA ASP A 352 -3.69 -4.04 7.88
C ASP A 352 -4.05 -5.53 7.82
N GLY A 353 -3.43 -6.27 6.90
CA GLY A 353 -3.74 -7.67 6.60
C GLY A 353 -2.50 -8.47 6.19
N ALA A 354 -1.67 -8.83 7.16
CA ALA A 354 -0.43 -9.57 6.93
C ALA A 354 -0.70 -10.97 6.35
N LEU A 355 -0.09 -11.29 5.20
CA LEU A 355 -0.29 -12.57 4.50
C LEU A 355 0.47 -13.72 5.19
N ILE A 356 -0.24 -14.79 5.50
CA ILE A 356 0.27 -15.97 6.24
C ILE A 356 0.42 -17.19 5.31
N ASP A 357 -0.59 -17.49 4.48
CA ASP A 357 -0.56 -18.60 3.51
C ASP A 357 -1.44 -18.24 2.31
N THR A 358 -1.16 -18.81 1.13
CA THR A 358 -1.94 -18.68 -0.11
C THR A 358 -2.59 -19.99 -0.58
N LYS A 359 -2.39 -21.09 0.16
CA LYS A 359 -3.01 -22.38 -0.16
C LYS A 359 -4.52 -22.33 -0.10
N CYS A 360 -5.16 -22.93 -1.10
CA CYS A 360 -6.56 -23.30 -0.99
C CYS A 360 -6.70 -24.54 -0.12
N VAL A 361 -7.47 -24.42 0.95
CA VAL A 361 -7.88 -25.52 1.83
C VAL A 361 -9.34 -25.80 1.49
N GLU A 362 -9.65 -27.05 1.16
CA GLU A 362 -11.02 -27.51 0.88
C GLU A 362 -11.84 -27.66 2.18
#